data_AF-A0A1J3GZB1-F1
#
_entry.id   AF-A0A1J3GZB1-F1
#
_cell.length_a   1.000
_cell.length_b   1.000
_cell.length_c   1.000
_cell.angle_alpha   90.00
_cell.angle_beta   90.00
_cell.angle_gamma   90.00
#
_symmetry.space_group_name_H-M   'P 1'
#
loop_
_entity.id
_entity.type
_entity.pdbx_description
1 polymer ?
#
loop_
_entity_poly.entity_id
_entity_poly.type
_entity_poly.pdbx_seq_one_letter_code
_entity_poly.pdbx_strand_id
1 'polypeptide(L)'
;MMDFVRANRIIARGHNIFWEDPRYTPAWVLNLTGEDLRSAVNRRISSLMTRYRSEFVHWDVSNEMLHFDFYESRLGKNASYGFYAAAREYDSLATLFLNDFNVVETCSDEKSTVDEYIARVRELERYEGGGVRMDGVGLEGHFTVPNAALMRANLDKLASLELPIWLTEIDVSSTLDRRTQAIYLEQVLREGFSHPSVKGIMLWTALHPYGCYEMCLTDHNFQNLPAGDVVDQKLREWKTGEVKATTNDHGSFSFFGFLGEYRVGILYKGRTVNSSFSLSRDPQTKHVRLQI
;
A
#
# COMPACT_ATOMS: atom_id res chain seq x y z
N MET A 1 6.11 4.18 20.29
CA MET A 1 5.44 3.62 19.09
C MET A 1 5.98 2.25 18.74
N MET A 2 7.25 2.10 18.34
CA MET A 2 7.76 0.79 17.86
C MET A 2 7.68 -0.34 18.88
N ASP A 3 7.83 -0.07 20.18
CA ASP A 3 7.65 -1.10 21.20
C ASP A 3 6.22 -1.66 21.23
N PHE A 4 5.22 -0.81 20.99
CA PHE A 4 3.83 -1.24 20.85
C PHE A 4 3.62 -2.08 19.58
N VAL A 5 4.20 -1.65 18.44
CA VAL A 5 4.15 -2.39 17.17
C VAL A 5 4.72 -3.80 17.35
N ARG A 6 5.90 -3.91 17.98
CA ARG A 6 6.57 -5.20 18.27
C ARG A 6 5.75 -6.07 19.22
N ALA A 7 5.30 -5.50 20.35
CA ALA A 7 4.54 -6.24 21.35
C ALA A 7 3.24 -6.83 20.79
N ASN A 8 2.63 -6.15 19.82
CA ASN A 8 1.38 -6.59 19.18
C ASN A 8 1.58 -7.28 17.83
N ARG A 9 2.82 -7.51 17.39
CA ARG A 9 3.16 -8.14 16.10
C ARG A 9 2.47 -7.47 14.91
N ILE A 10 2.40 -6.14 14.95
CA ILE A 10 1.82 -5.33 13.87
C ILE A 10 2.90 -5.16 12.78
N ILE A 11 2.51 -5.34 11.53
CA ILE A 11 3.35 -5.03 10.37
C ILE A 11 3.27 -3.52 10.12
N ALA A 12 4.42 -2.87 9.97
CA ALA A 12 4.49 -1.42 9.77
C ALA A 12 5.18 -1.05 8.44
N ARG A 13 4.76 0.09 7.88
CA ARG A 13 5.43 0.81 6.79
C ARG A 13 6.15 2.02 7.36
N GLY A 14 7.40 2.22 6.96
CA GLY A 14 8.17 3.41 7.28
C GLY A 14 7.79 4.55 6.33
N HIS A 15 7.01 5.50 6.82
CA HIS A 15 6.62 6.70 6.09
C HIS A 15 7.13 7.94 6.85
N ASN A 16 8.07 8.70 6.32
CA ASN A 16 8.88 8.53 5.11
C ASN A 16 10.36 8.86 5.39
N ILE A 17 11.26 8.47 4.48
CA ILE A 17 12.67 8.87 4.62
C ILE A 17 12.85 10.33 4.22
N PHE A 18 12.39 10.75 3.04
CA PHE A 18 12.43 12.14 2.58
C PHE A 18 11.07 12.57 2.04
N TRP A 19 10.67 13.80 2.34
CA TRP A 19 9.48 14.43 1.78
C TRP A 19 9.92 15.60 0.92
N GLU A 20 9.53 15.64 -0.35
CA GLU A 20 9.95 16.70 -1.27
C GLU A 20 9.21 18.02 -1.03
N ASP A 21 8.02 18.04 -0.42
CA ASP A 21 7.36 19.29 -0.02
C ASP A 21 8.17 19.98 1.11
N PRO A 22 8.72 21.19 0.88
CA PRO A 22 9.47 21.93 1.90
C PRO A 22 8.66 22.18 3.17
N ARG A 23 7.33 22.20 3.10
CA ARG A 23 6.43 22.39 4.24
C ARG A 23 6.62 21.35 5.35
N TYR A 24 6.95 20.12 4.97
CA TYR A 24 7.15 19.01 5.92
C TYR A 24 8.63 18.75 6.24
N THR A 25 9.52 19.59 5.68
CA THR A 25 10.96 19.52 5.95
C THR A 25 11.30 20.33 7.22
N PRO A 26 12.17 19.82 8.13
CA PRO A 26 12.55 20.56 9.34
C PRO A 26 13.14 21.94 9.03
N ALA A 27 12.76 22.96 9.78
CA ALA A 27 13.12 24.36 9.51
C ALA A 27 14.63 24.61 9.35
N TRP A 28 15.47 23.89 10.11
CA TRP A 28 16.92 24.01 10.02
C TRP A 28 17.53 23.46 8.72
N VAL A 29 16.80 22.60 8.00
CA VAL A 29 17.21 22.02 6.71
C VAL A 29 16.88 22.94 5.54
N LEU A 30 15.82 23.75 5.65
CA LEU A 30 15.26 24.54 4.53
C LEU A 30 16.28 25.47 3.85
N ASN A 31 17.22 26.00 4.63
CA ASN A 31 18.24 26.93 4.15
C ASN A 31 19.59 26.26 3.85
N LEU A 32 19.70 24.94 4.06
CA LEU A 32 20.92 24.21 3.71
C LEU A 32 21.00 24.04 2.20
N THR A 33 22.22 24.13 1.67
CA THR A 33 22.53 23.90 0.26
C THR A 33 23.88 23.20 0.13
N GLY A 34 24.22 22.71 -1.07
CA GLY A 34 25.53 22.10 -1.35
C GLY A 34 25.90 20.98 -0.37
N GLU A 35 27.13 21.03 0.15
CA GLU A 35 27.69 19.99 1.01
C GLU A 35 27.03 19.90 2.40
N ASP A 36 26.49 21.01 2.92
CA ASP A 36 25.79 20.99 4.21
C ASP A 36 24.47 20.22 4.10
N LEU A 37 23.70 20.45 3.03
CA LEU A 37 22.48 19.70 2.75
C LEU A 37 22.81 18.23 2.44
N ARG A 38 23.84 17.96 1.63
CA ARG A 38 24.30 16.59 1.33
C ARG A 38 24.66 15.85 2.60
N SER A 39 25.38 16.51 3.51
CA SER A 39 25.73 15.95 4.82
C SER A 39 24.51 15.70 5.70
N ALA A 40 23.52 16.60 5.70
CA ALA A 40 22.28 16.41 6.44
C ALA A 40 21.46 15.22 5.92
N VAL A 41 21.32 15.10 4.61
CA VAL A 41 20.67 13.97 3.92
C VAL A 41 21.37 12.65 4.27
N ASN A 42 22.70 12.58 4.11
CA ASN A 42 23.47 11.36 4.41
C ASN A 42 23.33 10.95 5.88
N ARG A 43 23.37 11.92 6.80
CA ARG A 43 23.12 11.65 8.23
C ARG A 43 21.70 11.17 8.49
N ARG A 44 20.69 11.74 7.82
CA ARG A 44 19.29 11.34 7.99
C ARG A 44 19.09 9.88 7.56
N ILE A 45 19.47 9.53 6.34
CA ILE A 45 19.27 8.16 5.85
C ILE A 45 20.07 7.13 6.67
N SER A 46 21.34 7.43 6.96
CA SER A 46 22.19 6.54 7.76
C SER A 46 21.63 6.33 9.18
N SER A 47 21.26 7.41 9.88
CA SER A 47 20.78 7.30 11.26
C SER A 47 19.41 6.64 11.36
N LEU A 48 18.48 6.98 10.46
CA LEU A 48 17.13 6.43 10.44
C LEU A 48 17.17 4.93 10.14
N MET A 49 17.85 4.54 9.06
CA MET A 49 17.85 3.15 8.62
C MET A 49 18.75 2.27 9.46
N THR A 50 19.85 2.78 10.01
CA THR A 50 20.64 2.01 11.00
C THR A 50 19.79 1.66 12.23
N ARG A 51 18.88 2.56 12.64
CA ARG A 51 18.03 2.37 13.82
C ARG A 51 16.83 1.45 13.55
N TYR A 52 16.22 1.53 12.37
CA TYR A 52 14.93 0.88 12.08
C TYR A 52 14.96 -0.12 10.91
N ARG A 53 16.12 -0.45 10.34
CA ARG A 53 16.21 -1.55 9.38
C ARG A 53 15.55 -2.81 9.94
N SER A 54 14.84 -3.53 9.09
CA SER A 54 14.09 -4.76 9.44
C SER A 54 12.89 -4.57 10.37
N GLU A 55 12.58 -3.35 10.83
CA GLU A 55 11.34 -3.07 11.58
C GLU A 55 10.13 -2.83 10.64
N PHE A 56 10.40 -2.43 9.40
CA PHE A 56 9.39 -2.11 8.42
C PHE A 56 9.50 -3.04 7.22
N VAL A 57 8.36 -3.50 6.70
CA VAL A 57 8.34 -4.28 5.46
C VAL A 57 8.46 -3.39 4.23
N HIS A 58 8.03 -2.13 4.36
CA HIS A 58 8.04 -1.13 3.28
C HIS A 58 8.69 0.17 3.78
N TRP A 59 9.32 0.89 2.86
CA TRP A 59 9.77 2.26 3.06
C TRP A 59 9.27 3.15 1.93
N ASP A 60 8.61 4.25 2.29
CA ASP A 60 8.42 5.38 1.38
C ASP A 60 9.72 6.20 1.43
N VAL A 61 10.57 6.03 0.42
CA VAL A 61 11.91 6.62 0.42
C VAL A 61 11.83 8.11 0.14
N SER A 62 11.14 8.48 -0.93
CA SER A 62 10.81 9.86 -1.27
C SER A 62 9.31 9.99 -1.50
N ASN A 63 8.70 10.94 -0.81
CA ASN A 63 7.27 11.25 -0.88
C ASN A 63 7.03 12.51 -1.73
N GLU A 64 6.01 12.46 -2.58
CA GLU A 64 5.49 13.57 -3.38
C GLU A 64 6.47 14.15 -4.41
N MET A 65 7.25 13.28 -5.07
CA MET A 65 8.27 13.70 -6.04
C MET A 65 7.69 14.20 -7.37
N LEU A 66 6.41 13.96 -7.66
CA LEU A 66 5.77 14.48 -8.86
C LEU A 66 5.42 15.97 -8.71
N HIS A 67 5.12 16.40 -7.49
CA HIS A 67 4.70 17.77 -7.21
C HIS A 67 5.84 18.70 -6.79
N PHE A 68 6.83 18.15 -6.08
CA PHE A 68 7.89 18.88 -5.43
C PHE A 68 9.27 18.26 -5.69
N ASP A 69 10.31 19.09 -5.57
CA ASP A 69 11.69 18.74 -5.91
C ASP A 69 12.71 19.36 -4.95
N PHE A 70 12.37 19.51 -3.66
CA PHE A 70 13.20 20.23 -2.68
C PHE A 70 14.66 19.75 -2.67
N TYR A 71 14.88 18.43 -2.68
CA TYR A 71 16.22 17.87 -2.65
C TYR A 71 16.89 17.87 -4.02
N GLU A 72 16.18 17.47 -5.08
CA GLU A 72 16.73 17.44 -6.45
C GLU A 72 17.13 18.83 -6.96
N SER A 73 16.34 19.86 -6.67
CA SER A 73 16.63 21.25 -7.05
C SER A 73 17.89 21.82 -6.38
N ARG A 74 18.33 21.26 -5.24
CA ARG A 74 19.47 21.75 -4.44
C ARG A 74 20.71 20.86 -4.52
N LEU A 75 20.53 19.55 -4.69
CA LEU A 75 21.61 18.56 -4.71
C LEU A 75 21.90 18.01 -6.11
N GLY A 76 21.03 18.30 -7.08
CA GLY A 76 21.06 17.80 -8.44
C GLY A 76 19.94 16.78 -8.71
N LYS A 77 19.52 16.67 -9.99
CA LYS A 77 18.43 15.78 -10.44
C LYS A 77 18.61 14.31 -10.03
N ASN A 78 19.83 13.88 -9.73
CA ASN A 78 20.16 12.52 -9.34
C ASN A 78 20.14 12.30 -7.82
N ALA A 79 19.74 13.28 -7.01
CA ALA A 79 19.74 13.15 -5.56
C ALA A 79 18.86 11.97 -5.10
N SER A 80 17.64 11.85 -5.66
CA SER A 80 16.69 10.79 -5.33
C SER A 80 17.23 9.40 -5.64
N TYR A 81 17.94 9.23 -6.76
CA TYR A 81 18.66 7.98 -7.05
C TYR A 81 19.57 7.57 -5.88
N GLY A 82 20.34 8.53 -5.33
CA GLY A 82 21.21 8.29 -4.19
C GLY A 82 20.44 7.87 -2.93
N PHE A 83 19.22 8.38 -2.73
CA PHE A 83 18.38 8.02 -1.59
C PHE A 83 17.91 6.58 -1.69
N TYR A 84 17.39 6.18 -2.85
CA TYR A 84 16.95 4.81 -3.10
C TYR A 84 18.12 3.81 -3.06
N ALA A 85 19.28 4.16 -3.63
CA ALA A 85 20.46 3.32 -3.61
C ALA A 85 20.98 3.09 -2.19
N ALA A 86 21.10 4.16 -1.39
CA ALA A 86 21.49 4.04 0.01
C ALA A 86 20.43 3.28 0.82
N ALA A 87 19.14 3.51 0.57
CA ALA A 87 18.09 2.80 1.29
C ALA A 87 18.15 1.29 1.06
N ARG A 88 18.39 0.87 -0.19
CA ARG A 88 18.62 -0.54 -0.53
C ARG A 88 19.82 -1.13 0.21
N GLU A 89 20.91 -0.38 0.32
CA GLU A 89 22.12 -0.83 0.99
C GLU A 89 21.88 -1.07 2.49
N TYR A 90 21.14 -0.17 3.15
CA TYR A 90 20.86 -0.29 4.58
C TYR A 90 19.81 -1.35 4.92
N ASP A 91 18.80 -1.54 4.06
CA ASP A 91 17.72 -2.50 4.28
C ASP A 91 17.29 -3.18 2.97
N SER A 92 18.05 -4.21 2.57
CA SER A 92 17.83 -4.91 1.31
C SER A 92 16.58 -5.78 1.28
N LEU A 93 15.93 -6.00 2.43
CA LEU A 93 14.74 -6.84 2.56
C LEU A 93 13.43 -6.06 2.49
N ALA A 94 13.47 -4.75 2.75
CA ALA A 94 12.31 -3.89 2.65
C ALA A 94 12.00 -3.55 1.19
N THR A 95 10.70 -3.48 0.87
CA THR A 95 10.21 -2.98 -0.41
C THR A 95 10.26 -1.45 -0.40
N LEU A 96 10.99 -0.86 -1.36
CA LEU A 96 11.14 0.58 -1.49
C LEU A 96 10.10 1.17 -2.45
N PHE A 97 9.38 2.19 -1.98
CA PHE A 97 8.30 2.84 -2.71
C PHE A 97 8.66 4.28 -3.11
N LEU A 98 8.17 4.67 -4.28
CA LEU A 98 7.77 6.05 -4.58
C LEU A 98 6.32 6.20 -4.14
N ASN A 99 5.98 7.25 -3.40
CA ASN A 99 4.62 7.47 -2.90
C ASN A 99 4.18 8.89 -3.27
N ASP A 100 3.06 9.01 -3.99
CA ASP A 100 2.52 10.27 -4.50
C ASP A 100 0.99 10.26 -4.48
N PHE A 101 0.39 11.45 -4.39
CA PHE A 101 -1.06 11.68 -4.48
C PHE A 101 -1.51 12.09 -5.88
N ASN A 102 -2.82 12.14 -6.07
CA ASN A 102 -3.53 12.56 -7.29
C ASN A 102 -3.32 11.69 -8.54
N VAL A 103 -2.56 10.59 -8.45
CA VAL A 103 -2.31 9.67 -9.56
C VAL A 103 -3.57 8.89 -9.96
N VAL A 104 -4.42 8.51 -9.01
CA VAL A 104 -5.66 7.72 -9.24
C VAL A 104 -6.92 8.49 -8.86
N GLU A 105 -6.78 9.60 -8.17
CA GLU A 105 -7.84 10.38 -7.55
C GLU A 105 -8.47 11.37 -8.54
N THR A 106 -7.68 11.92 -9.46
CA THR A 106 -8.12 12.99 -10.36
C THR A 106 -7.33 13.00 -11.67
N CYS A 107 -7.94 13.50 -12.74
CA CYS A 107 -7.27 13.78 -14.02
C CYS A 107 -7.00 15.27 -14.22
N SER A 108 -7.31 16.11 -13.23
CA SER A 108 -7.16 17.57 -13.31
C SER A 108 -5.78 18.06 -12.86
N ASP A 109 -4.97 17.19 -12.26
CA ASP A 109 -3.62 17.52 -11.81
C ASP A 109 -2.59 17.10 -12.87
N GLU A 110 -2.12 18.09 -13.64
CA GLU A 110 -1.17 17.87 -14.72
C GLU A 110 0.22 17.43 -14.25
N LYS A 111 0.56 17.64 -12.96
CA LYS A 111 1.86 17.22 -12.41
C LYS A 111 1.90 15.73 -12.07
N SER A 112 0.76 15.18 -11.65
CA SER A 112 0.66 13.81 -11.13
C SER A 112 -0.08 12.86 -12.07
N THR A 113 0.15 13.01 -13.38
CA THR A 113 -0.44 12.05 -14.31
C THR A 113 0.23 10.68 -14.14
N VAL A 114 -0.51 9.62 -14.46
CA VAL A 114 0.04 8.26 -14.49
C VAL A 114 1.25 8.12 -15.43
N ASP A 115 1.33 8.93 -16.49
CA ASP A 115 2.50 8.97 -17.37
C ASP A 115 3.72 9.56 -16.68
N GLU A 116 3.56 10.66 -15.96
CA GLU A 116 4.65 11.29 -15.19
C GLU A 116 5.15 10.36 -14.08
N TYR A 117 4.26 9.65 -13.39
CA TYR A 117 4.64 8.63 -12.41
C TYR A 117 5.51 7.53 -13.05
N ILE A 118 5.06 6.96 -14.17
CA ILE A 118 5.80 5.92 -14.90
C ILE A 118 7.13 6.45 -15.42
N ALA A 119 7.15 7.69 -15.92
CA ALA A 119 8.37 8.34 -16.39
C ALA A 119 9.38 8.49 -15.24
N ARG A 120 8.92 8.92 -14.07
CA ARG A 120 9.78 9.07 -12.88
C ARG A 120 10.37 7.73 -12.41
N VAL A 121 9.56 6.68 -12.33
CA VAL A 121 10.04 5.32 -12.00
C VAL A 121 11.12 4.89 -13.00
N ARG A 122 10.87 5.04 -14.30
CA ARG A 122 11.83 4.67 -15.35
C ARG A 122 13.09 5.52 -15.35
N GLU A 123 13.00 6.80 -14.98
CA GLU A 123 14.16 7.69 -14.82
C GLU A 123 15.10 7.18 -13.72
N LEU A 124 14.54 6.82 -12.55
CA LEU A 124 15.32 6.25 -11.43
C LEU A 124 15.97 4.92 -11.80
N GLU A 125 15.28 4.06 -12.56
CA GLU A 125 15.80 2.77 -13.01
C GLU A 125 16.91 2.90 -14.06
N ARG A 126 16.84 3.91 -14.93
CA ARG A 126 17.79 4.09 -16.05
C ARG A 126 18.95 5.03 -15.76
N TYR A 127 19.04 5.55 -14.54
CA TYR A 127 20.08 6.49 -14.17
C TYR A 127 21.49 5.94 -14.47
N GLU A 128 22.29 6.69 -15.24
CA GLU A 128 23.60 6.22 -15.77
C GLU A 128 24.62 5.84 -14.68
N GLY A 129 24.43 6.31 -13.44
CA GLY A 129 25.24 5.92 -12.29
C GLY A 129 24.99 4.51 -11.75
N GLY A 130 24.16 3.71 -12.42
CA GLY A 130 23.92 2.30 -12.09
C GLY A 130 22.46 1.92 -11.84
N GLY A 131 21.51 2.86 -11.97
CA GLY A 131 20.06 2.64 -11.81
C GLY A 131 19.63 2.12 -10.43
N VAL A 132 18.41 2.45 -9.97
CA VAL A 132 17.82 1.72 -8.83
C VAL A 132 16.63 0.94 -9.33
N ARG A 133 16.66 -0.38 -9.11
CA ARG A 133 15.47 -1.20 -9.25
C ARG A 133 14.47 -0.79 -8.18
N MET A 134 13.35 -0.24 -8.62
CA MET A 134 12.22 0.08 -7.77
C MET A 134 11.50 -1.22 -7.37
N ASP A 135 10.93 -1.27 -6.17
CA ASP A 135 10.22 -2.47 -5.72
C ASP A 135 8.71 -2.31 -5.66
N GLY A 136 8.19 -1.08 -5.66
CA GLY A 136 6.78 -0.85 -5.42
C GLY A 136 6.32 0.53 -5.88
N VAL A 137 5.02 0.60 -6.14
CA VAL A 137 4.27 1.80 -6.51
C VAL A 137 3.35 2.15 -5.35
N GLY A 138 3.55 3.33 -4.75
CA GLY A 138 2.72 3.88 -3.69
C GLY A 138 1.80 4.96 -4.24
N LEU A 139 0.50 4.83 -3.95
CA LEU A 139 -0.54 5.77 -4.37
C LEU A 139 -1.32 6.16 -3.13
N GLU A 140 -1.22 7.43 -2.72
CA GLU A 140 -1.81 7.91 -1.46
C GLU A 140 -3.32 7.64 -1.43
N GLY A 141 -4.05 8.12 -2.44
CA GLY A 141 -5.48 7.85 -2.59
C GLY A 141 -6.34 8.69 -1.67
N HIS A 142 -6.06 10.00 -1.62
CA HIS A 142 -6.88 10.99 -0.94
C HIS A 142 -8.07 11.42 -1.83
N PHE A 143 -9.17 10.67 -1.77
CA PHE A 143 -10.30 10.88 -2.67
C PHE A 143 -11.25 11.97 -2.18
N THR A 144 -11.75 12.82 -3.08
CA THR A 144 -12.99 13.59 -2.83
C THR A 144 -14.18 12.88 -3.46
N VAL A 145 -14.25 12.84 -4.80
CA VAL A 145 -15.23 12.04 -5.54
C VAL A 145 -14.47 11.01 -6.36
N PRO A 146 -14.59 9.70 -6.06
CA PRO A 146 -13.86 8.68 -6.80
C PRO A 146 -14.40 8.54 -8.21
N ASN A 147 -13.49 8.30 -9.16
CA ASN A 147 -13.81 7.90 -10.51
C ASN A 147 -13.25 6.51 -10.76
N ALA A 148 -14.08 5.48 -10.59
CA ALA A 148 -13.65 4.09 -10.70
C ALA A 148 -13.06 3.74 -12.07
N ALA A 149 -13.57 4.35 -13.16
CA ALA A 149 -13.04 4.12 -14.50
C ALA A 149 -11.63 4.72 -14.67
N LEU A 150 -11.41 5.92 -14.14
CA LEU A 150 -10.08 6.55 -14.11
C LEU A 150 -9.11 5.73 -13.27
N MET A 151 -9.52 5.35 -12.05
CA MET A 151 -8.71 4.53 -11.15
C MET A 151 -8.32 3.20 -11.83
N ARG A 152 -9.27 2.50 -12.48
CA ARG A 152 -8.97 1.29 -13.26
C ARG A 152 -7.92 1.55 -14.34
N ALA A 153 -8.15 2.56 -15.18
CA ALA A 153 -7.26 2.86 -16.30
C ALA A 153 -5.83 3.20 -15.83
N ASN A 154 -5.70 3.95 -14.73
CA ASN A 154 -4.41 4.32 -14.18
C ASN A 154 -3.72 3.12 -13.51
N LEU A 155 -4.45 2.27 -12.78
CA LEU A 155 -3.92 1.03 -12.22
C LEU A 155 -3.47 0.05 -13.32
N ASP A 156 -4.23 -0.11 -14.40
CA ASP A 156 -3.88 -0.96 -15.55
C ASP A 156 -2.58 -0.46 -16.21
N LYS A 157 -2.40 0.86 -16.30
CA LYS A 157 -1.21 1.46 -16.88
C LYS A 157 0.01 1.34 -15.95
N LEU A 158 -0.15 1.57 -14.65
CA LEU A 158 0.90 1.34 -13.64
C LEU A 158 1.31 -0.13 -13.58
N ALA A 159 0.39 -1.06 -13.82
CA ALA A 159 0.70 -2.49 -13.88
C ALA A 159 1.72 -2.85 -14.97
N SER A 160 1.90 -2.01 -15.99
CA SER A 160 2.95 -2.19 -17.02
C SER A 160 4.38 -2.05 -16.47
N LEU A 161 4.55 -1.51 -15.26
CA LEU A 161 5.82 -1.50 -14.54
C LEU A 161 6.18 -2.86 -13.94
N GLU A 162 5.22 -3.80 -13.86
CA GLU A 162 5.38 -5.11 -13.20
C GLU A 162 5.78 -5.01 -11.72
N LEU A 163 5.50 -3.86 -11.09
CA LEU A 163 5.71 -3.61 -9.66
C LEU A 163 4.40 -3.82 -8.86
N PRO A 164 4.48 -4.29 -7.62
CA PRO A 164 3.33 -4.32 -6.72
C PRO A 164 2.82 -2.91 -6.43
N ILE A 165 1.53 -2.70 -6.61
CA ILE A 165 0.86 -1.43 -6.30
C ILE A 165 0.29 -1.50 -4.88
N TRP A 166 0.49 -0.44 -4.11
CA TRP A 166 -0.14 -0.23 -2.81
C TRP A 166 -0.94 1.06 -2.82
N LEU A 167 -2.20 0.97 -2.39
CA LEU A 167 -2.98 2.13 -1.99
C LEU A 167 -2.59 2.44 -0.55
N THR A 168 -1.92 3.55 -0.31
CA THR A 168 -1.12 3.73 0.90
C THR A 168 -1.83 4.51 1.99
N GLU A 169 -2.75 5.40 1.64
CA GLU A 169 -3.31 6.43 2.53
C GLU A 169 -4.80 6.71 2.23
N ILE A 170 -5.57 5.66 1.90
CA ILE A 170 -6.97 5.85 1.49
C ILE A 170 -7.80 6.56 2.55
N ASP A 171 -8.31 7.72 2.20
CA ASP A 171 -9.39 8.40 2.89
C ASP A 171 -10.35 9.06 1.89
N VAL A 172 -11.45 9.60 2.42
CA VAL A 172 -12.44 10.34 1.64
C VAL A 172 -12.65 11.69 2.31
N SER A 173 -12.62 12.76 1.52
CA SER A 173 -12.65 14.14 2.02
C SER A 173 -13.74 14.39 3.07
N SER A 174 -13.35 15.07 4.14
CA SER A 174 -14.17 15.59 5.24
C SER A 174 -15.19 16.65 4.81
N THR A 175 -15.08 17.16 3.57
CA THR A 175 -16.08 18.07 2.98
C THR A 175 -17.41 17.38 2.67
N LEU A 176 -17.42 16.04 2.65
CA LEU A 176 -18.59 15.21 2.40
C LEU A 176 -19.22 14.72 3.70
N ASP A 177 -20.53 14.46 3.67
CA ASP A 177 -21.18 13.83 4.82
C ASP A 177 -20.73 12.36 4.98
N ARG A 178 -20.84 11.84 6.21
CA ARG A 178 -20.36 10.50 6.57
C ARG A 178 -20.96 9.36 5.73
N ARG A 179 -22.19 9.51 5.25
CA ARG A 179 -22.83 8.48 4.41
C ARG A 179 -22.24 8.51 3.02
N THR A 180 -22.00 9.70 2.46
CA THR A 180 -21.32 9.85 1.18
C THR A 180 -19.88 9.35 1.25
N GLN A 181 -19.14 9.67 2.33
CA GLN A 181 -17.80 9.12 2.57
C GLN A 181 -17.81 7.59 2.53
N ALA A 182 -18.77 6.94 3.19
CA ALA A 182 -18.88 5.48 3.21
C ALA A 182 -19.14 4.89 1.81
N ILE A 183 -20.05 5.49 1.03
CA ILE A 183 -20.35 5.04 -0.34
C ILE A 183 -19.10 5.14 -1.23
N TYR A 184 -18.36 6.24 -1.13
CA TYR A 184 -17.16 6.46 -1.93
C TYR A 184 -16.00 5.59 -1.48
N LEU A 185 -15.83 5.38 -0.17
CA LEU A 185 -14.87 4.43 0.37
C LEU A 185 -15.14 3.02 -0.18
N GLU A 186 -16.39 2.57 -0.19
CA GLU A 186 -16.72 1.24 -0.74
C GLU A 186 -16.30 1.12 -2.22
N GLN A 187 -16.52 2.16 -3.03
CA GLN A 187 -16.12 2.16 -4.44
C GLN A 187 -14.60 2.02 -4.59
N VAL A 188 -13.83 2.83 -3.86
CA VAL A 188 -12.35 2.80 -3.88
C VAL A 188 -11.83 1.45 -3.42
N LEU A 189 -12.37 0.91 -2.32
CA LEU A 189 -11.96 -0.37 -1.77
C LEU A 189 -12.23 -1.52 -2.75
N ARG A 190 -13.41 -1.57 -3.37
CA ARG A 190 -13.74 -2.60 -4.37
C ARG A 190 -12.85 -2.50 -5.60
N GLU A 191 -12.59 -1.29 -6.06
CA GLU A 191 -11.76 -1.05 -7.24
C GLU A 191 -10.31 -1.49 -6.98
N GLY A 192 -9.72 -1.04 -5.87
CA GLY A 192 -8.39 -1.47 -5.43
C GLY A 192 -8.29 -2.99 -5.23
N PHE A 193 -9.26 -3.59 -4.51
CA PHE A 193 -9.24 -5.02 -4.21
C PHE A 193 -9.37 -5.91 -5.45
N SER A 194 -10.14 -5.47 -6.45
CA SER A 194 -10.38 -6.23 -7.67
C SER A 194 -9.23 -6.16 -8.68
N HIS A 195 -8.26 -5.27 -8.49
CA HIS A 195 -7.14 -5.11 -9.43
C HIS A 195 -5.98 -6.07 -9.12
N PRO A 196 -5.54 -6.93 -10.06
CA PRO A 196 -4.55 -7.99 -9.80
C PRO A 196 -3.16 -7.46 -9.42
N SER A 197 -2.78 -6.26 -9.85
CA SER A 197 -1.49 -5.64 -9.48
C SER A 197 -1.51 -4.97 -8.11
N VAL A 198 -2.69 -4.71 -7.52
CA VAL A 198 -2.79 -4.17 -6.17
C VAL A 198 -2.51 -5.28 -5.16
N LYS A 199 -1.51 -5.05 -4.31
CA LYS A 199 -1.03 -6.01 -3.31
C LYS A 199 -1.38 -5.60 -1.88
N GLY A 200 -1.77 -4.36 -1.66
CA GLY A 200 -2.27 -3.91 -0.36
C GLY A 200 -3.02 -2.60 -0.41
N ILE A 201 -3.85 -2.40 0.60
CA ILE A 201 -4.64 -1.21 0.83
C ILE A 201 -4.44 -0.82 2.29
N MET A 202 -4.09 0.44 2.54
CA MET A 202 -4.05 1.04 3.87
C MET A 202 -4.93 2.28 3.88
N LEU A 203 -5.58 2.51 5.02
CA LEU A 203 -6.49 3.63 5.23
C LEU A 203 -5.82 4.71 6.06
N TRP A 204 -6.06 5.98 5.73
CA TRP A 204 -5.58 7.14 6.48
C TRP A 204 -6.62 7.64 7.48
N THR A 205 -7.05 6.75 8.37
CA THR A 205 -8.25 6.93 9.21
C THR A 205 -7.98 6.94 10.70
N ALA A 206 -6.76 7.30 11.10
CA ALA A 206 -6.37 7.34 12.51
C ALA A 206 -7.25 8.32 13.30
N LEU A 207 -7.81 7.84 14.41
CA LEU A 207 -8.58 8.68 15.33
C LEU A 207 -7.62 9.62 16.10
N HIS A 208 -7.81 10.93 15.96
CA HIS A 208 -7.08 11.94 16.71
C HIS A 208 -7.91 12.45 17.90
N PRO A 209 -7.30 12.91 19.02
CA PRO A 209 -8.04 13.51 20.14
C PRO A 209 -8.98 14.67 19.78
N TYR A 210 -8.76 15.32 18.63
CA TYR A 210 -9.55 16.47 18.15
C TYR A 210 -10.46 16.14 16.95
N GLY A 211 -10.61 14.86 16.60
CA GLY A 211 -11.43 14.41 15.48
C GLY A 211 -10.63 13.61 14.45
N CYS A 212 -11.11 13.61 13.22
CA CYS A 212 -10.46 12.94 12.09
C CYS A 212 -9.65 13.96 11.29
N TYR A 213 -8.66 13.48 10.54
CA TYR A 213 -8.06 14.29 9.47
C TYR A 213 -9.10 14.49 8.35
N GLU A 214 -9.36 13.46 7.55
CA GLU A 214 -10.43 13.47 6.54
C GLU A 214 -11.61 12.57 6.93
N MET A 215 -11.33 11.37 7.45
CA MET A 215 -12.33 10.34 7.71
C MET A 215 -11.92 9.48 8.92
N CYS A 216 -12.89 9.10 9.76
CA CYS A 216 -12.68 8.08 10.79
C CYS A 216 -13.57 6.86 10.53
N LEU A 217 -13.12 5.71 11.02
CA LEU A 217 -13.94 4.50 11.06
C LEU A 217 -14.86 4.47 12.28
N THR A 218 -14.48 5.11 13.39
CA THR A 218 -15.26 5.16 14.63
C THR A 218 -15.38 6.59 15.16
N ASP A 219 -16.34 6.82 16.05
CA ASP A 219 -16.38 8.02 16.89
C ASP A 219 -15.43 7.90 18.11
N HIS A 220 -15.43 8.92 18.97
CA HIS A 220 -14.61 8.95 20.20
C HIS A 220 -15.03 7.93 21.28
N ASN A 221 -16.22 7.36 21.16
CA ASN A 221 -16.71 6.29 22.04
C ASN A 221 -16.46 4.90 21.43
N PHE A 222 -15.65 4.83 20.36
CA PHE A 222 -15.38 3.61 19.59
C PHE A 222 -16.66 2.96 19.01
N GLN A 223 -17.69 3.76 18.74
CA GLN A 223 -18.85 3.30 17.97
C GLN A 223 -18.57 3.46 16.49
N ASN A 224 -19.00 2.47 15.70
CA ASN A 224 -18.76 2.49 14.26
C ASN A 224 -19.44 3.68 13.59
N LEU A 225 -18.71 4.31 12.68
CA LEU A 225 -19.27 5.25 11.71
C LEU A 225 -19.61 4.49 10.42
N PRO A 226 -20.41 5.07 9.51
CA PRO A 226 -20.75 4.42 8.25
C PRO A 226 -19.53 3.91 7.45
N ALA A 227 -18.41 4.63 7.47
CA ALA A 227 -17.17 4.18 6.85
C ALA A 227 -16.57 2.92 7.52
N GLY A 228 -16.64 2.84 8.85
CA GLY A 228 -16.26 1.64 9.60
C GLY A 228 -17.16 0.45 9.29
N ASP A 229 -18.47 0.66 9.15
CA ASP A 229 -19.42 -0.39 8.77
C ASP A 229 -19.10 -0.98 7.39
N VAL A 230 -18.68 -0.13 6.45
CA VAL A 230 -18.21 -0.55 5.12
C VAL A 230 -16.97 -1.43 5.21
N VAL A 231 -15.95 -1.00 5.98
CA VAL A 231 -14.71 -1.78 6.17
C VAL A 231 -15.02 -3.14 6.79
N ASP A 232 -15.82 -3.17 7.86
CA ASP A 232 -16.24 -4.39 8.52
C ASP A 232 -17.02 -5.32 7.59
N GLN A 233 -17.90 -4.76 6.76
CA GLN A 233 -18.62 -5.52 5.74
C GLN A 233 -17.65 -6.09 4.70
N LYS A 234 -16.69 -5.31 4.19
CA LYS A 234 -15.74 -5.77 3.17
C LYS A 234 -14.83 -6.87 3.73
N LEU A 235 -14.34 -6.74 4.97
CA LEU A 235 -13.57 -7.79 5.64
C LEU A 235 -14.37 -9.08 5.85
N ARG A 236 -15.69 -8.98 6.05
CA ARG A 236 -16.57 -10.16 6.09
C ARG A 236 -16.83 -10.75 4.70
N GLU A 237 -16.92 -9.92 3.67
CA GLU A 237 -17.16 -10.31 2.27
C GLU A 237 -15.92 -10.96 1.63
N TRP A 238 -14.73 -10.43 1.90
CA TRP A 238 -13.46 -10.83 1.27
C TRP A 238 -12.72 -11.91 2.03
N LYS A 239 -13.47 -12.92 2.45
CA LYS A 239 -12.95 -14.15 3.04
C LYS A 239 -13.82 -15.32 2.62
N THR A 240 -13.22 -16.50 2.51
CA THR A 240 -13.98 -17.70 2.13
C THR A 240 -14.85 -18.23 3.27
N GLY A 241 -14.44 -17.99 4.52
CA GLY A 241 -15.15 -18.53 5.69
C GLY A 241 -15.07 -20.06 5.77
N GLU A 242 -15.98 -20.65 6.54
CA GLU A 242 -16.14 -22.11 6.64
C GLU A 242 -17.09 -22.60 5.54
N VAL A 243 -16.66 -23.59 4.76
CA VAL A 243 -17.48 -24.19 3.69
C VAL A 243 -17.80 -25.63 4.09
N LYS A 244 -19.09 -25.95 4.26
CA LYS A 244 -19.59 -27.31 4.51
C LYS A 244 -20.39 -27.77 3.30
N ALA A 245 -20.03 -28.91 2.74
CA ALA A 245 -20.69 -29.47 1.56
C ALA A 245 -20.54 -31.00 1.51
N THR A 246 -21.37 -31.62 0.67
CA THR A 246 -21.29 -33.05 0.34
C THR A 246 -20.67 -33.20 -1.04
N THR A 247 -19.79 -34.18 -1.21
CA THR A 247 -19.23 -34.50 -2.53
C THR A 247 -20.29 -35.06 -3.47
N ASN A 248 -20.08 -34.92 -4.77
CA ASN A 248 -20.89 -35.62 -5.78
C ASN A 248 -20.62 -37.14 -5.79
N ASP A 249 -21.30 -37.86 -6.69
CA ASP A 249 -21.19 -39.32 -6.85
C ASP A 249 -19.77 -39.81 -7.22
N HIS A 250 -18.90 -38.90 -7.66
CA HIS A 250 -17.49 -39.17 -7.94
C HIS A 250 -16.55 -38.76 -6.79
N GLY A 251 -17.08 -38.42 -5.62
CA GLY A 251 -16.29 -37.98 -4.46
C GLY A 251 -15.64 -36.61 -4.66
N SER A 252 -16.14 -35.79 -5.58
CA SER A 252 -15.58 -34.47 -5.91
C SER A 252 -16.42 -33.32 -5.36
N PHE A 253 -15.75 -32.23 -4.99
CA PHE A 253 -16.35 -30.97 -4.57
C PHE A 253 -15.50 -29.79 -5.07
N SER A 254 -16.15 -28.73 -5.54
CA SER A 254 -15.49 -27.51 -6.04
C SER A 254 -16.10 -26.29 -5.37
N PHE A 255 -15.26 -25.30 -5.03
CA PHE A 255 -15.68 -24.01 -4.50
C PHE A 255 -14.72 -22.92 -4.97
N PHE A 256 -15.16 -21.66 -4.91
CA PHE A 256 -14.31 -20.49 -5.11
C PHE A 256 -13.82 -19.97 -3.76
N GLY A 257 -12.52 -19.77 -3.63
CA GLY A 257 -11.87 -19.27 -2.42
C GLY A 257 -11.03 -18.03 -2.67
N PHE A 258 -10.82 -17.24 -1.62
CA PHE A 258 -9.84 -16.16 -1.61
C PHE A 258 -8.43 -16.74 -1.41
N LEU A 259 -7.41 -15.91 -1.55
CA LEU A 259 -6.04 -16.35 -1.30
C LEU A 259 -5.85 -16.62 0.19
N GLY A 260 -5.09 -17.65 0.54
CA GLY A 260 -4.79 -17.97 1.93
C GLY A 260 -4.56 -19.46 2.20
N GLU A 261 -4.39 -19.78 3.47
CA GLU A 261 -4.17 -21.15 3.94
C GLU A 261 -5.51 -21.78 4.35
N TYR A 262 -5.75 -23.00 3.87
CA TYR A 262 -6.98 -23.76 4.10
C TYR A 262 -6.68 -25.05 4.86
N ARG A 263 -7.60 -25.42 5.74
CA ARG A 263 -7.73 -26.77 6.29
C ARG A 263 -8.98 -27.40 5.71
N VAL A 264 -8.86 -28.65 5.27
CA VAL A 264 -9.97 -29.44 4.73
C VAL A 264 -10.11 -30.71 5.56
N GLY A 265 -11.35 -31.05 5.91
CA GLY A 265 -11.70 -32.29 6.60
C GLY A 265 -12.80 -33.02 5.84
N ILE A 266 -12.64 -34.33 5.63
CA ILE A 266 -13.64 -35.20 4.99
C ILE A 266 -14.16 -36.17 6.03
N LEU A 267 -15.49 -36.28 6.14
CA LEU A 267 -16.18 -37.28 6.95
C LEU A 267 -16.85 -38.31 6.04
N TYR A 268 -16.43 -39.58 6.12
CA TYR A 268 -17.06 -40.67 5.39
C TYR A 268 -17.26 -41.89 6.29
N LYS A 269 -18.50 -42.37 6.41
CA LYS A 269 -18.87 -43.54 7.25
C LYS A 269 -18.27 -43.48 8.67
N GLY A 270 -18.29 -42.31 9.30
CA GLY A 270 -17.78 -42.10 10.66
C GLY A 270 -16.26 -41.99 10.79
N ARG A 271 -15.50 -42.03 9.68
CA ARG A 271 -14.06 -41.74 9.65
C ARG A 271 -13.82 -40.30 9.21
N THR A 272 -12.82 -39.64 9.80
CA THR A 272 -12.41 -38.29 9.43
C THR A 272 -10.97 -38.27 8.95
N VAL A 273 -10.71 -37.63 7.81
CA VAL A 273 -9.36 -37.35 7.30
C VAL A 273 -9.21 -35.86 7.11
N ASN A 274 -8.08 -35.31 7.57
CA ASN A 274 -7.76 -33.89 7.48
C ASN A 274 -6.55 -33.67 6.56
N SER A 275 -6.53 -32.54 5.86
CA SER A 275 -5.39 -32.05 5.10
C SER A 275 -5.36 -30.52 5.10
N SER A 276 -4.29 -29.93 4.56
CA SER A 276 -4.14 -28.49 4.39
C SER A 276 -3.59 -28.15 3.02
N PHE A 277 -3.98 -27.00 2.48
CA PHE A 277 -3.46 -26.48 1.23
C PHE A 277 -3.52 -24.96 1.21
N SER A 278 -2.65 -24.34 0.42
CA SER A 278 -2.65 -22.90 0.18
C SER A 278 -3.35 -22.53 -1.14
N LEU A 279 -4.12 -21.45 -1.19
CA LEU A 279 -4.50 -20.79 -2.44
C LEU A 279 -3.59 -19.58 -2.65
N SER A 280 -2.75 -19.67 -3.67
CA SER A 280 -1.83 -18.61 -4.10
C SER A 280 -2.34 -17.96 -5.40
N ARG A 281 -1.71 -16.87 -5.82
CA ARG A 281 -2.02 -16.18 -7.09
C ARG A 281 -1.55 -17.00 -8.29
N ASP A 282 -2.18 -18.15 -8.51
CA ASP A 282 -1.98 -19.03 -9.66
C ASP A 282 -3.27 -18.99 -10.51
N PRO A 283 -3.19 -18.76 -11.84
CA PRO A 283 -4.37 -18.76 -12.71
C PRO A 283 -5.03 -20.16 -12.83
N GLN A 284 -4.36 -21.22 -12.40
CA GLN A 284 -4.87 -22.59 -12.51
C GLN A 284 -5.71 -22.99 -11.29
N THR A 285 -6.74 -23.80 -11.56
CA THR A 285 -7.50 -24.47 -10.50
C THR A 285 -6.59 -25.40 -9.70
N LYS A 286 -6.50 -25.17 -8.39
CA LYS A 286 -5.77 -26.06 -7.50
C LYS A 286 -6.58 -27.32 -7.21
N HIS A 287 -6.03 -28.48 -7.56
CA HIS A 287 -6.62 -29.79 -7.26
C HIS A 287 -5.98 -30.40 -6.02
N VAL A 288 -6.81 -30.77 -5.04
CA VAL A 288 -6.38 -31.46 -3.80
C VAL A 288 -7.07 -32.80 -3.73
N ARG A 289 -6.30 -33.88 -3.54
CA ARG A 289 -6.83 -35.25 -3.41
C ARG A 289 -6.60 -35.72 -1.98
N LEU A 290 -7.65 -36.25 -1.36
CA LEU A 290 -7.60 -36.89 -0.05
C LEU A 290 -8.07 -38.34 -0.21
N GLN A 291 -7.46 -39.25 0.53
CA GLN A 291 -7.83 -40.66 0.59
C GLN A 291 -8.38 -40.98 1.98
N ILE A 292 -9.48 -41.74 2.05
CA ILE A 292 -10.19 -42.14 3.27
C ILE A 292 -10.53 -43.62 3.27
#